data_AF-A0A7X3T8P9-F1
#
_entry.id   AF-A0A7X3T8P9-F1
#
_cell.length_a   1.000
_cell.length_b   1.000
_cell.length_c   1.000
_cell.angle_alpha   90.00
_cell.angle_beta   90.00
_cell.angle_gamma   90.00
#
_symmetry.space_group_name_H-M   'P 1'
#
loop_
_entity.id
_entity.type
_entity.pdbx_description
1 polymer ?
#
loop_
_entity_poly.entity_id
_entity_poly.type
_entity_poly.pdbx_seq_one_letter_code
_entity_poly.pdbx_strand_id
1 'polypeptide(L)'
;MEPRFTRGEYWLLEIAIEHEWSISGLIDSELELHLNKKGHGLTRASLLENLYRLLSSGLIYAKNEVDGFISTYEQIECALNEPPMRVFSAGEKKHTSYGLTPEGGAQWEAFAAPDWEKYVEGGETFSDEDEDEYGIWELICADKEWLERYVESICFHQRLEVSLESVAWDYVAPWEVTYWKQLEGAHILRFQAQDKSEAEDYQGSPPSSPEWHRGLWCVWR
;
A
#
# COMPACT_ATOMS: atom_id res chain seq x y z
N MET A 1 9.31 26.66 -8.95
CA MET A 1 8.28 26.99 -7.96
C MET A 1 7.69 25.67 -7.56
N GLU A 2 7.90 25.21 -6.33
CA GLU A 2 7.33 23.95 -5.86
C GLU A 2 5.79 24.07 -5.87
N PRO A 3 5.06 23.12 -6.47
CA PRO A 3 3.61 23.14 -6.43
C PRO A 3 3.15 23.01 -4.98
N ARG A 4 2.41 24.02 -4.50
CA ARG A 4 1.79 23.96 -3.19
C ARG A 4 0.48 23.19 -3.30
N PHE A 5 0.52 21.89 -3.01
CA PHE A 5 -0.68 21.07 -3.00
C PHE A 5 -1.65 21.49 -1.91
N THR A 6 -2.95 21.40 -2.22
CA THR A 6 -4.00 21.38 -1.20
C THR A 6 -3.95 20.06 -0.42
N ARG A 7 -4.56 20.03 0.76
CA ARG A 7 -4.73 18.79 1.54
C ARG A 7 -5.33 17.65 0.72
N GLY A 8 -6.31 17.96 -0.12
CA GLY A 8 -6.99 16.95 -0.94
C GLY A 8 -6.09 16.40 -2.04
N GLU A 9 -5.29 17.23 -2.71
CA GLU A 9 -4.32 16.75 -3.70
C GLU A 9 -3.23 15.89 -3.07
N TYR A 10 -2.69 16.30 -1.92
CA TYR A 10 -1.69 15.50 -1.22
C TYR A 10 -2.27 14.13 -0.84
N TRP A 11 -3.51 14.10 -0.35
CA TRP A 11 -4.19 12.85 -0.05
C TRP A 11 -4.33 11.93 -1.27
N LEU A 12 -4.64 12.50 -2.45
CA LEU A 12 -4.73 11.75 -3.70
C LEU A 12 -3.37 11.17 -4.13
N LEU A 13 -2.27 11.88 -3.89
CA LEU A 13 -0.94 11.33 -4.16
C LEU A 13 -0.59 10.23 -3.16
N GLU A 14 -0.84 10.47 -1.87
CA GLU A 14 -0.48 9.58 -0.76
C GLU A 14 -1.16 8.21 -0.84
N ILE A 15 -2.41 8.15 -1.29
CA ILE A 15 -3.13 6.87 -1.36
C ILE A 15 -2.64 5.95 -2.49
N ALA A 16 -1.93 6.50 -3.47
CA ALA A 16 -1.41 5.77 -4.63
C ALA A 16 0.08 5.41 -4.50
N ILE A 17 0.68 5.53 -3.31
CA ILE A 17 2.12 5.35 -3.12
C ILE A 17 2.56 3.92 -3.39
N GLU A 18 1.91 2.94 -2.78
CA GLU A 18 2.30 1.54 -2.88
C GLU A 18 1.68 0.85 -4.10
N HIS A 19 0.43 1.20 -4.40
CA HIS A 19 -0.35 0.58 -5.47
C HIS A 19 -1.21 1.61 -6.20
N GLU A 20 -1.58 1.30 -7.44
CA GLU A 20 -2.59 2.05 -8.15
C GLU A 20 -3.94 1.94 -7.43
N TRP A 21 -4.69 3.05 -7.38
CA TRP A 21 -5.97 3.12 -6.69
C TRP A 21 -7.14 3.25 -7.67
N SER A 22 -8.27 2.63 -7.34
CA SER A 22 -9.49 2.74 -8.16
C SER A 22 -10.04 4.18 -8.09
N ILE A 23 -10.32 4.78 -9.24
CA ILE A 23 -10.91 6.12 -9.29
C ILE A 23 -12.33 6.12 -8.67
N SER A 24 -13.16 5.11 -8.95
CA SER A 24 -14.50 5.02 -8.35
C SER A 24 -14.45 4.81 -6.83
N GLY A 25 -13.39 4.18 -6.32
CA GLY A 25 -13.16 4.04 -4.88
C GLY A 25 -13.01 5.37 -4.14
N LEU A 26 -12.63 6.46 -4.82
CA LEU A 26 -12.47 7.78 -4.22
C LEU A 26 -13.78 8.41 -3.74
N ILE A 27 -14.92 7.92 -4.20
CA ILE A 27 -16.25 8.43 -3.80
C ILE A 27 -17.05 7.40 -3.00
N ASP A 28 -16.41 6.32 -2.55
CA ASP A 28 -17.04 5.30 -1.73
C ASP A 28 -17.56 5.93 -0.42
N SER A 29 -18.82 5.66 -0.07
CA SER A 29 -19.43 6.11 1.18
C SER A 29 -18.73 5.57 2.43
N GLU A 30 -18.04 4.44 2.29
CA GLU A 30 -17.28 3.76 3.34
C GLU A 30 -15.76 3.94 3.19
N LEU A 31 -15.31 4.89 2.34
CA LEU A 31 -13.88 5.15 2.08
C LEU A 31 -13.05 5.28 3.36
N GLU A 32 -13.51 6.08 4.32
CA GLU A 32 -12.78 6.31 5.57
C GLU A 32 -12.69 5.04 6.44
N LEU A 33 -13.73 4.20 6.40
CA LEU A 33 -13.76 2.93 7.11
C LEU A 33 -12.75 1.95 6.50
N HIS A 34 -12.69 1.86 5.17
CA HIS A 34 -11.78 0.93 4.47
C HIS A 34 -10.31 1.31 4.61
N LEU A 35 -10.03 2.61 4.70
CA LEU A 35 -8.68 3.13 4.81
C LEU A 35 -8.23 3.36 6.25
N ASN A 36 -9.14 3.21 7.21
CA ASN A 36 -8.94 3.61 8.61
C ASN A 36 -8.30 5.02 8.72
N LYS A 37 -8.72 5.94 7.84
CA LYS A 37 -8.12 7.26 7.67
C LYS A 37 -9.18 8.24 7.20
N LYS A 38 -9.06 9.49 7.65
CA LYS A 38 -9.90 10.58 7.16
C LYS A 38 -9.73 10.75 5.64
N GLY A 39 -10.84 10.90 4.93
CA GLY A 39 -10.87 11.05 3.48
C GLY A 39 -10.29 12.37 3.00
N HIS A 40 -10.22 12.52 1.68
CA HIS A 40 -9.65 13.71 1.03
C HIS A 40 -10.41 15.01 1.32
N GLY A 41 -11.69 14.94 1.75
CA GLY A 41 -12.50 16.10 2.11
C GLY A 41 -12.87 17.03 0.94
N LEU A 42 -12.82 16.50 -0.29
CA LEU A 42 -13.17 17.23 -1.51
C LEU A 42 -14.62 16.97 -1.86
N THR A 43 -15.29 17.97 -2.42
CA THR A 43 -16.56 17.75 -3.12
C THR A 43 -16.32 16.95 -4.40
N ARG A 44 -17.36 16.32 -4.96
CA ARG A 44 -17.23 15.60 -6.24
C ARG A 44 -16.66 16.46 -7.36
N ALA A 45 -17.13 17.71 -7.50
CA ALA A 45 -16.63 18.64 -8.51
C ALA A 45 -15.15 18.96 -8.30
N SER A 46 -14.75 19.25 -7.05
CA SER A 46 -13.35 19.52 -6.70
C SER A 46 -12.44 18.30 -6.87
N LEU A 47 -12.96 17.09 -6.62
CA LEU A 47 -12.24 15.84 -6.85
C LEU A 47 -11.94 15.66 -8.34
N LEU A 48 -12.97 15.83 -9.19
CA LEU A 48 -12.85 15.72 -10.64
C LEU A 48 -11.86 16.76 -11.21
N GLU A 49 -11.98 18.01 -10.77
CA GLU A 49 -11.04 19.09 -11.13
C GLU A 49 -9.59 18.77 -10.71
N ASN A 50 -9.39 18.28 -9.48
CA ASN A 50 -8.06 17.94 -8.98
C ASN A 50 -7.45 16.75 -9.72
N LEU A 51 -8.21 15.69 -9.97
CA LEU A 51 -7.74 14.54 -10.78
C LEU A 51 -7.33 15.00 -12.18
N TYR A 52 -8.17 15.80 -12.85
CA TYR A 52 -7.86 16.34 -14.17
C TYR A 52 -6.59 17.19 -14.16
N ARG A 53 -6.42 18.05 -13.15
CA ARG A 53 -5.21 18.89 -13.00
C ARG A 53 -3.97 18.03 -12.77
N LEU A 54 -4.02 17.06 -11.86
CA LEU A 54 -2.88 16.17 -11.57
C LEU A 54 -2.47 15.36 -12.81
N LEU A 55 -3.44 14.81 -13.55
CA LEU A 55 -3.22 14.12 -14.83
C LEU A 55 -2.59 15.05 -15.87
N SER A 56 -3.16 16.24 -16.04
CA SER A 56 -2.67 17.23 -17.02
C SER A 56 -1.27 17.74 -16.68
N SER A 57 -0.90 17.76 -15.41
CA SER A 57 0.46 18.08 -14.95
C SER A 57 1.45 16.91 -15.02
N GLY A 58 0.99 15.71 -15.38
CA GLY A 58 1.83 14.51 -15.45
C GLY A 58 2.28 13.98 -14.09
N LEU A 59 1.61 14.35 -13.00
CA LEU A 59 1.92 13.87 -11.65
C LEU A 59 1.27 12.51 -11.37
N ILE A 60 0.13 12.25 -12.00
CA ILE A 60 -0.50 10.94 -11.98
C ILE A 60 -0.78 10.48 -13.41
N TYR A 61 -0.97 9.19 -13.59
CA TYR A 61 -1.59 8.61 -14.77
C TYR A 61 -2.88 7.91 -14.36
N ALA A 62 -3.78 7.73 -15.31
CA ALA A 62 -4.99 6.92 -15.13
C ALA A 62 -5.16 6.00 -16.32
N LYS A 63 -5.49 4.74 -16.05
CA LYS A 63 -5.67 3.71 -17.06
C LYS A 63 -6.94 2.91 -16.80
N ASN A 64 -7.69 2.69 -17.87
CA ASN A 64 -8.74 1.71 -17.92
C ASN A 64 -8.17 0.38 -18.41
N GLU A 65 -8.54 -0.72 -17.78
CA GLU A 65 -8.04 -2.07 -18.14
C GLU A 65 -8.29 -2.45 -19.61
N VAL A 66 -9.36 -1.92 -20.22
CA VAL A 66 -9.76 -2.23 -21.60
C VAL A 66 -9.39 -1.10 -22.55
N ASP A 67 -9.71 0.14 -22.16
CA ASP A 67 -9.65 1.29 -23.06
C ASP A 67 -8.29 2.03 -23.00
N GLY A 68 -7.38 1.62 -22.10
CA GLY A 68 -6.04 2.17 -21.96
C GLY A 68 -5.99 3.49 -21.18
N PHE A 69 -5.00 4.35 -21.45
CA PHE A 69 -4.83 5.61 -20.72
C PHE A 69 -5.99 6.58 -20.94
N ILE A 70 -6.45 7.20 -19.86
CA ILE A 70 -7.44 8.27 -19.89
C ILE A 70 -6.82 9.60 -19.46
N SER A 71 -7.36 10.70 -19.98
CA SER A 71 -6.84 12.04 -19.69
C SER A 71 -7.88 13.16 -19.78
N THR A 72 -9.09 12.91 -20.30
CA THR A 72 -10.12 13.95 -20.41
C THR A 72 -11.02 14.01 -19.19
N TYR A 73 -11.63 15.17 -18.98
CA TYR A 73 -12.56 15.42 -17.89
C TYR A 73 -13.75 14.44 -17.91
N GLU A 74 -14.30 14.18 -19.10
CA GLU A 74 -15.42 13.26 -19.30
C GLU A 74 -15.03 11.81 -18.99
N GLN A 75 -13.81 11.39 -19.34
CA GLN A 75 -13.33 10.05 -19.03
C GLN A 75 -13.17 9.85 -17.52
N ILE A 76 -12.63 10.85 -16.81
CA ILE A 76 -12.48 10.80 -15.35
C ILE A 76 -13.86 10.79 -14.68
N GLU A 77 -14.81 11.58 -15.19
CA GLU A 77 -16.18 11.57 -14.69
C GLU A 77 -16.87 10.22 -14.89
N CYS A 78 -16.68 9.59 -16.06
CA CYS A 78 -17.13 8.22 -16.31
C CYS A 78 -16.49 7.22 -15.33
N ALA A 79 -15.17 7.32 -15.11
CA ALA A 79 -14.44 6.46 -14.18
C ALA A 79 -14.94 6.58 -12.73
N LEU A 80 -15.27 7.80 -12.28
CA LEU A 80 -15.89 8.03 -10.97
C LEU A 80 -17.27 7.37 -10.83
N ASN A 81 -17.96 7.05 -11.93
CA ASN A 81 -19.26 6.39 -11.93
C ASN A 81 -19.19 4.88 -12.14
N GLU A 82 -17.99 4.31 -12.27
CA GLU A 82 -17.83 2.87 -12.38
C GLU A 82 -18.32 2.17 -11.12
N PRO A 83 -18.91 0.96 -11.24
CA PRO A 83 -19.34 0.20 -10.08
C PRO A 83 -18.13 -0.11 -9.18
N PRO A 84 -18.31 -0.09 -7.84
CA PRO A 84 -17.24 -0.42 -6.91
C PRO A 84 -16.76 -1.86 -7.15
N MET A 85 -15.44 -2.06 -7.04
CA MET A 85 -14.74 -3.32 -7.33
C MET A 85 -15.25 -4.51 -6.48
N ARG A 86 -15.96 -4.26 -5.38
CA ARG A 86 -16.54 -5.28 -4.48
C ARG A 86 -17.55 -6.21 -5.14
N VAL A 87 -18.11 -5.82 -6.29
CA VAL A 87 -19.07 -6.66 -7.01
C VAL A 87 -18.31 -7.52 -8.01
N PHE A 88 -17.57 -8.51 -7.50
CA PHE A 88 -16.92 -9.60 -8.24
C PHE A 88 -17.98 -10.51 -8.90
N SER A 89 -18.71 -9.96 -9.85
CA SER A 89 -19.45 -10.77 -10.82
C SER A 89 -18.46 -11.10 -11.92
N ALA A 90 -18.33 -12.39 -12.26
CA ALA A 90 -17.39 -12.96 -13.23
C ALA A 90 -17.62 -12.53 -14.70
N GLY A 91 -17.96 -11.25 -14.93
CA GLY A 91 -18.03 -10.63 -16.24
C GLY A 91 -17.25 -9.32 -16.21
N GLU A 92 -16.18 -9.27 -16.99
CA GLU A 92 -15.42 -8.11 -17.51
C GLU A 92 -15.92 -6.72 -17.04
N LYS A 93 -15.75 -6.38 -15.76
CA LYS A 93 -16.03 -5.02 -15.31
C LYS A 93 -14.80 -4.18 -15.56
N LYS A 94 -14.99 -3.21 -16.45
CA LYS A 94 -14.06 -2.12 -16.71
C LYS A 94 -13.77 -1.41 -15.39
N HIS A 95 -12.51 -1.45 -14.97
CA HIS A 95 -12.04 -0.65 -13.86
C HIS A 95 -10.96 0.32 -14.33
N THR A 96 -11.10 1.55 -13.88
CA THR A 96 -10.12 2.60 -14.08
C THR A 96 -9.36 2.83 -12.79
N SER A 97 -8.06 2.59 -12.83
CA SER A 97 -7.12 2.90 -11.76
C SER A 97 -6.33 4.15 -12.09
N TYR A 98 -5.80 4.81 -11.06
CA TYR A 98 -4.79 5.84 -11.20
C TYR A 98 -3.58 5.52 -10.34
N GLY A 99 -2.41 5.97 -10.79
CA GLY A 99 -1.14 5.80 -10.12
C GLY A 99 -0.27 7.04 -10.26
N LEU A 100 0.77 7.11 -9.45
CA LEU A 100 1.81 8.12 -9.48
C LEU A 100 2.74 7.90 -10.66
N THR A 101 3.14 8.99 -11.30
CA THR A 101 4.35 8.98 -12.12
C THR A 101 5.58 9.14 -11.21
N PRO A 102 6.81 8.89 -11.71
CA PRO A 102 8.02 9.22 -10.97
C PRO A 102 8.08 10.69 -10.52
N GLU A 103 7.57 11.62 -11.34
CA GLU A 103 7.48 13.03 -10.98
C GLU A 103 6.45 13.26 -9.87
N GLY A 104 5.27 12.66 -9.93
CA GLY A 104 4.27 12.75 -8.86
C GLY A 104 4.76 12.21 -7.54
N GLY A 105 5.46 11.08 -7.59
CA GLY A 105 6.14 10.49 -6.44
C GLY A 105 7.19 11.43 -5.85
N ALA A 106 8.06 12.03 -6.67
CA ALA A 106 9.05 13.00 -6.22
C ALA A 106 8.41 14.25 -5.57
N GLN A 107 7.28 14.72 -6.10
CA GLN A 107 6.53 15.83 -5.51
C GLN A 107 5.91 15.45 -4.15
N TRP A 108 5.42 14.22 -4.00
CA TRP A 108 4.98 13.71 -2.71
C TRP A 108 6.15 13.60 -1.73
N GLU A 109 7.30 13.06 -2.15
CA GLU A 109 8.51 12.93 -1.33
C GLU A 109 9.02 14.27 -0.81
N ALA A 110 8.95 15.34 -1.62
CA ALA A 110 9.39 16.67 -1.21
C ALA A 110 8.60 17.21 0.01
N PHE A 111 7.34 16.80 0.15
CA PHE A 111 6.51 17.15 1.31
C PHE A 111 6.61 16.11 2.43
N ALA A 112 6.53 14.82 2.07
CA ALA A 112 6.47 13.72 3.01
C ALA A 112 7.84 13.39 3.62
N ALA A 113 8.94 13.75 2.97
CA ALA A 113 10.29 13.40 3.42
C ALA A 113 10.39 11.95 3.96
N PRO A 114 9.89 10.95 3.23
CA PRO A 114 9.88 9.56 3.69
C PRO A 114 11.30 9.06 3.91
N ASP A 115 11.47 8.21 4.91
CA ASP A 115 12.71 7.48 5.13
C ASP A 115 12.61 6.11 4.45
N TRP A 116 12.93 6.07 3.15
CA TRP A 116 12.84 4.86 2.33
C TRP A 116 13.78 3.75 2.79
N GLU A 117 14.87 4.09 3.48
CA GLU A 117 15.78 3.08 4.08
C GLU A 117 15.05 2.23 5.12
N LYS A 118 14.00 2.78 5.76
CA LYS A 118 13.20 2.12 6.80
C LYS A 118 11.88 1.54 6.30
N TYR A 119 11.60 1.65 5.00
CA TYR A 119 10.40 1.02 4.44
C TYR A 119 10.57 -0.50 4.46
N VAL A 120 9.60 -1.18 5.06
CA VAL A 120 9.56 -2.65 5.13
C VAL A 120 8.38 -3.12 4.32
N GLU A 121 8.66 -3.85 3.24
CA GLU A 121 7.67 -4.63 2.51
C GLU A 121 7.77 -6.08 2.97
N GLY A 122 6.64 -6.77 3.03
CA GLY A 122 6.65 -8.17 3.39
C GLY A 122 5.27 -8.75 3.60
N GLY A 123 5.24 -10.06 3.73
CA GLY A 123 4.01 -10.81 3.93
C GLY A 123 4.28 -12.25 4.34
N GLU A 124 3.19 -12.92 4.64
CA GLU A 124 3.14 -14.33 4.99
C GLU A 124 2.54 -15.12 3.82
N THR A 125 3.13 -16.27 3.52
CA THR A 125 2.57 -17.26 2.60
C THR A 125 2.29 -18.53 3.38
N PHE A 126 1.05 -19.01 3.29
CA PHE A 126 0.66 -20.32 3.78
C PHE A 126 0.80 -21.34 2.65
N SER A 127 1.37 -22.53 2.92
CA SER A 127 1.28 -23.65 1.99
C SER A 127 -0.09 -24.31 2.15
N ASP A 128 -0.85 -24.45 1.06
CA ASP A 128 -2.15 -25.14 1.05
C ASP A 128 -2.03 -26.65 1.34
N GLU A 129 -0.80 -27.19 1.34
CA GLU A 129 -0.53 -28.64 1.35
C GLU A 129 -0.10 -29.19 2.72
N ASP A 130 0.25 -28.34 3.69
CA ASP A 130 0.69 -28.78 5.01
C ASP A 130 -0.23 -28.21 6.09
N GLU A 131 -0.89 -29.08 6.86
CA GLU A 131 -1.53 -28.74 8.15
C GLU A 131 -0.49 -28.34 9.23
N ASP A 132 0.77 -28.11 8.83
CA ASP A 132 1.86 -27.77 9.74
C ASP A 132 1.79 -26.28 10.13
N GLU A 133 1.98 -26.06 11.43
CA GLU A 133 1.77 -24.86 12.25
C GLU A 133 2.59 -23.61 11.86
N TYR A 134 3.37 -23.64 10.77
CA TYR A 134 4.37 -22.62 10.45
C TYR A 134 4.08 -21.89 9.13
N GLY A 135 3.83 -20.59 9.22
CA GLY A 135 3.79 -19.69 8.06
C GLY A 135 5.19 -19.36 7.55
N ILE A 136 5.34 -19.21 6.24
CA ILE A 136 6.59 -18.73 5.62
C ILE A 136 6.49 -17.21 5.48
N TRP A 137 7.42 -16.51 6.13
CA TRP A 137 7.52 -15.06 6.11
C TRP A 137 8.64 -14.62 5.18
N GLU A 138 8.37 -13.61 4.35
CA GLU A 138 9.37 -12.89 3.55
C GLU A 138 9.23 -11.39 3.80
N LEU A 139 10.32 -10.77 4.24
CA LEU A 139 10.41 -9.34 4.48
C LEU A 139 11.60 -8.75 3.71
N ILE A 140 11.45 -7.54 3.19
CA ILE A 140 12.48 -6.82 2.43
C ILE A 140 12.58 -5.36 2.90
N CYS A 141 13.81 -4.89 3.08
CA CYS A 141 14.11 -3.53 3.54
C CYS A 141 15.53 -3.11 3.12
N ALA A 142 15.74 -1.83 2.86
CA ALA A 142 17.07 -1.32 2.49
C ALA A 142 18.03 -1.25 3.70
N ASP A 143 17.53 -0.93 4.90
CA ASP A 143 18.29 -0.96 6.14
C ASP A 143 18.19 -2.34 6.84
N LYS A 144 19.28 -3.10 6.82
CA LYS A 144 19.36 -4.42 7.48
C LYS A 144 19.13 -4.36 8.99
N GLU A 145 19.75 -3.39 9.67
CA GLU A 145 19.64 -3.28 11.14
C GLU A 145 18.22 -2.91 11.54
N TRP A 146 17.56 -2.07 10.73
CA TRP A 146 16.14 -1.76 10.90
C TRP A 146 15.27 -3.00 10.70
N LEU A 147 15.54 -3.81 9.68
CA LEU A 147 14.79 -5.04 9.41
C LEU A 147 14.90 -6.05 10.55
N GLU A 148 16.10 -6.24 11.12
CA GLU A 148 16.32 -7.09 12.30
C GLU A 148 15.47 -6.61 13.49
N ARG A 149 15.47 -5.30 13.77
CA ARG A 149 14.66 -4.71 14.85
C ARG A 149 13.17 -4.81 14.60
N TYR A 150 12.73 -4.67 13.34
CA TYR A 150 11.35 -4.86 12.95
C TYR A 150 10.90 -6.30 13.22
N VAL A 151 11.73 -7.30 12.87
CA VAL A 151 11.45 -8.73 13.13
C VAL A 151 11.34 -9.01 14.61
N GLU A 152 12.29 -8.51 15.42
CA GLU A 152 12.21 -8.65 16.89
C GLU A 152 10.91 -8.06 17.44
N SER A 153 10.49 -6.90 16.93
CA SER A 153 9.26 -6.23 17.33
C SER A 153 8.00 -7.02 16.95
N ILE A 154 7.88 -7.49 15.70
CA ILE A 154 6.71 -8.30 15.29
C ILE A 154 6.66 -9.62 16.05
N CYS A 155 7.79 -10.29 16.27
CA CYS A 155 7.83 -11.55 17.03
C CYS A 155 7.40 -11.34 18.47
N PHE A 156 7.80 -10.22 19.09
CA PHE A 156 7.37 -9.88 20.44
C PHE A 156 5.86 -9.56 20.50
N HIS A 157 5.36 -8.74 19.59
CA HIS A 157 3.97 -8.26 19.64
C HIS A 157 2.95 -9.30 19.16
N GLN A 158 3.31 -10.13 18.18
CA GLN A 158 2.46 -11.18 17.62
C GLN A 158 2.75 -12.56 18.21
N ARG A 159 3.73 -12.67 19.14
CA ARG A 159 4.13 -13.95 19.76
C ARG A 159 4.56 -15.01 18.75
N LEU A 160 5.18 -14.59 17.66
CA LEU A 160 5.71 -15.49 16.65
C LEU A 160 6.93 -16.21 17.21
N GLU A 161 6.92 -17.55 17.16
CA GLU A 161 8.11 -18.35 17.39
C GLU A 161 8.81 -18.58 16.06
N VAL A 162 9.95 -17.92 15.87
CA VAL A 162 10.78 -18.06 14.67
C VAL A 162 11.63 -19.31 14.77
N SER A 163 11.56 -20.16 13.75
CA SER A 163 12.52 -21.25 13.57
C SER A 163 13.87 -20.67 13.15
N LEU A 164 14.82 -20.57 14.08
CA LEU A 164 16.13 -19.94 13.82
C LEU A 164 16.94 -20.65 12.71
N GLU A 165 16.71 -21.95 12.50
CA GLU A 165 17.34 -22.72 11.42
C GLU A 165 16.78 -22.39 10.03
N SER A 166 15.57 -21.82 9.97
CA SER A 166 14.93 -21.40 8.72
C SER A 166 15.33 -19.98 8.29
N VAL A 167 16.03 -19.23 9.16
CA VAL A 167 16.40 -17.84 8.89
C VAL A 167 17.41 -17.78 7.74
N ALA A 168 16.99 -17.20 6.64
CA ALA A 168 17.80 -17.00 5.45
C ALA A 168 17.84 -15.52 5.06
N TRP A 169 19.04 -15.04 4.76
CA TRP A 169 19.28 -13.68 4.28
C TRP A 169 19.70 -13.69 2.82
N ASP A 170 19.17 -12.74 2.06
CA ASP A 170 19.52 -12.49 0.68
C ASP A 170 19.64 -10.97 0.42
N TYR A 171 20.08 -10.60 -0.78
CA TYR A 171 20.20 -9.20 -1.20
C TYR A 171 19.77 -9.03 -2.66
N VAL A 172 18.92 -8.03 -2.92
CA VAL A 172 18.44 -7.70 -4.26
C VAL A 172 18.88 -6.29 -4.65
N ALA A 173 19.35 -6.12 -5.88
CA ALA A 173 19.72 -4.84 -6.46
C ALA A 173 19.53 -4.84 -7.98
N PRO A 174 18.84 -3.82 -8.55
CA PRO A 174 18.10 -2.77 -7.84
C PRO A 174 16.85 -3.32 -7.14
N TRP A 175 16.31 -2.56 -6.18
CA TRP A 175 15.02 -2.89 -5.56
C TRP A 175 13.94 -1.89 -5.99
N GLU A 176 12.89 -2.41 -6.63
CA GLU A 176 11.66 -1.66 -6.94
C GLU A 176 10.77 -1.63 -5.68
N VAL A 177 10.88 -0.56 -4.89
CA VAL A 177 10.14 -0.40 -3.62
C VAL A 177 8.64 -0.23 -3.87
N THR A 178 8.32 0.51 -4.92
CA THR A 178 6.96 0.69 -5.44
C THR A 178 7.03 0.66 -6.97
N TYR A 179 5.88 0.64 -7.64
CA TYR A 179 5.84 0.67 -9.11
C TYR A 179 6.43 1.93 -9.76
N TRP A 180 6.77 2.96 -8.96
CA TRP A 180 7.36 4.21 -9.43
C TRP A 180 8.70 4.57 -8.75
N LYS A 181 9.10 3.85 -7.69
CA LYS A 181 10.29 4.14 -6.87
C LYS A 181 11.25 2.96 -6.85
N GLN A 182 12.51 3.24 -7.19
CA GLN A 182 13.61 2.28 -7.14
C GLN A 182 14.69 2.76 -6.15
N LEU A 183 15.24 1.84 -5.36
CA LEU A 183 16.44 2.02 -4.53
C LEU A 183 17.63 1.23 -5.09
N GLU A 184 18.83 1.52 -4.59
CA GLU A 184 20.07 0.86 -5.03
C GLU A 184 20.08 -0.64 -4.70
N GLY A 185 19.41 -1.04 -3.61
CA GLY A 185 19.17 -2.43 -3.25
C GLY A 185 18.50 -2.58 -1.89
N ALA A 186 18.29 -3.82 -1.49
CA ALA A 186 17.72 -4.18 -0.21
C ALA A 186 18.07 -5.59 0.25
N HIS A 187 17.93 -5.80 1.55
CA HIS A 187 18.08 -7.07 2.22
C HIS A 187 16.73 -7.78 2.28
N ILE A 188 16.73 -9.06 1.93
CA ILE A 188 15.57 -9.94 2.06
C ILE A 188 15.83 -10.88 3.22
N LEU A 189 14.84 -11.02 4.10
CA LEU A 189 14.83 -11.95 5.21
C LEU A 189 13.67 -12.92 5.03
N ARG A 190 13.98 -14.21 5.02
CA ARG A 190 13.01 -15.30 4.99
C ARG A 190 13.12 -16.13 6.26
N PHE A 191 11.99 -16.50 6.84
CA PHE A 191 11.94 -17.39 8.00
C PHE A 191 10.58 -18.07 8.10
N GLN A 192 10.54 -19.20 8.80
CA GLN A 192 9.34 -19.86 9.23
C GLN A 192 8.98 -19.39 10.64
N ALA A 193 7.70 -19.09 10.86
CA ALA A 193 7.20 -18.66 12.15
C ALA A 193 5.87 -19.32 12.47
N GLN A 194 5.69 -19.67 13.75
CA GLN A 194 4.42 -20.19 14.27
C GLN A 194 3.77 -19.14 15.16
N ASP A 195 2.48 -18.86 14.94
CA ASP A 195 1.70 -18.01 15.83
C ASP A 195 1.28 -18.78 17.09
N LYS A 196 1.69 -18.27 18.26
CA LYS A 196 1.32 -18.82 19.57
C LYS A 196 0.26 -18.00 20.30
N SER A 197 -0.44 -17.10 19.59
CA SER A 197 -1.44 -16.21 20.16
C SER A 197 -2.70 -16.93 20.67
N GLU A 198 -3.04 -18.10 20.10
CA GLU A 198 -4.20 -18.93 20.48
C GLU A 198 -3.95 -19.93 21.62
N ALA A 199 -2.74 -20.00 22.18
CA ALA A 199 -2.48 -20.87 23.32
C ALA A 199 -3.35 -20.47 24.55
N GLU A 200 -4.01 -21.45 25.16
CA GLU A 200 -5.17 -21.37 26.09
C GLU A 200 -5.07 -20.40 27.30
N ASP A 201 -3.92 -19.78 27.56
CA ASP A 201 -3.62 -18.96 28.75
C ASP A 201 -3.68 -17.42 28.53
N TYR A 202 -4.19 -16.92 27.40
CA TYR A 202 -4.15 -15.48 27.12
C TYR A 202 -5.38 -14.69 27.60
N GLN A 203 -5.20 -13.88 28.64
CA GLN A 203 -6.12 -12.79 28.99
C GLN A 203 -5.72 -11.48 28.28
N GLY A 204 -6.21 -11.34 27.05
CA GLY A 204 -6.51 -10.12 26.28
C GLY A 204 -5.66 -8.83 26.42
N SER A 205 -5.19 -8.35 25.27
CA SER A 205 -5.15 -6.91 24.91
C SER A 205 -6.11 -6.71 23.73
N PRO A 206 -6.63 -5.48 23.49
CA PRO A 206 -7.85 -5.25 22.71
C PRO A 206 -7.70 -5.74 21.27
N PRO A 207 -8.83 -5.97 20.55
CA PRO A 207 -8.81 -6.63 19.25
C PRO A 207 -7.80 -5.95 18.34
N SER A 208 -6.83 -6.73 17.88
CA SER A 208 -6.22 -6.51 16.58
C SER A 208 -7.40 -6.35 15.61
N SER A 209 -7.53 -5.16 15.03
CA SER A 209 -8.31 -5.03 13.80
C SER A 209 -7.80 -6.10 12.85
N PRO A 210 -8.68 -6.78 12.08
CA PRO A 210 -8.27 -7.90 11.26
C PRO A 210 -7.14 -7.49 10.33
N GLU A 211 -6.37 -8.50 9.90
CA GLU A 211 -5.76 -8.65 8.57
C GLU A 211 -6.17 -7.55 7.58
N TRP A 212 -5.29 -7.14 6.64
CA TRP A 212 -5.49 -6.04 5.66
C TRP A 212 -4.88 -4.66 6.03
N HIS A 213 -3.60 -4.57 6.42
CA HIS A 213 -2.72 -3.41 6.12
C HIS A 213 -1.26 -3.92 6.19
N ARG A 214 -0.62 -4.41 5.09
CA ARG A 214 0.05 -3.63 4.02
C ARG A 214 0.68 -2.33 4.51
N GLY A 215 2.01 -2.27 4.43
CA GLY A 215 2.82 -1.04 4.43
C GLY A 215 2.52 -0.08 5.57
N LEU A 216 3.11 -0.32 6.74
CA LEU A 216 3.06 0.61 7.88
C LEU A 216 3.90 1.85 7.58
N TRP A 217 3.44 2.71 6.66
CA TRP A 217 3.75 4.12 6.77
C TRP A 217 3.15 4.62 8.07
N CYS A 218 4.00 5.13 8.96
CA CYS A 218 3.55 5.91 10.10
C CYS A 218 2.68 7.05 9.57
N VAL A 219 1.37 6.89 9.71
CA VAL A 219 0.37 7.93 9.44
C VAL A 219 0.82 9.21 10.15
N TRP A 220 0.95 10.29 9.38
CA TRP A 220 1.47 11.57 9.83
C TRP A 220 0.89 12.05 11.17
N ARG A 221 1.78 12.60 12.00
CA ARG A 221 1.47 13.39 13.20
C ARG A 221 0.76 14.70 12.88
#